data_AF-A0A1V4MBL8-F1
#
_entry.id   AF-A0A1V4MBL8-F1
#
_cell.length_a   1.000
_cell.length_b   1.000
_cell.length_c   1.000
_cell.angle_alpha   90.00
_cell.angle_beta   90.00
_cell.angle_gamma   90.00
#
_symmetry.space_group_name_H-M   'P 1'
#
loop_
_entity.id
_entity.type
_entity.pdbx_description
1 polymer ?
#
loop_
_entity_poly.entity_id
_entity_poly.type
_entity_poly.pdbx_seq_one_letter_code
_entity_poly.pdbx_strand_id
1 'polypeptide(L)'
;MLRPALCLGSLLRVFLIGLQPYSAADQASKRTDNCFGRYLPTCWIHHHQTQRFVALQKFVQKTYCKEDNPKPDYIYCIITDKEPVRTFASRELTSRKGRNYERLYDCRKPVKQYYSYFHDQLLGGPSYLKLSSHLPFQTEFYFNGHNAVQVQLDKKGIAYRRHDNAFVDVKDPDAIENAVKSLTGREVSNRINHWMNLFFKFDKGTYSTRSRYLKHEWYLSQIEVSSNIVFRSARFCTSLFERILDKFQRLGLPESIAMVFTSRPHKKTKSRTF
;
A
#
# COMPACT_ATOMS: atom_id res chain seq x y z
N MET A 1 -3.58 -7.73 -39.59
CA MET A 1 -4.70 -7.67 -38.62
C MET A 1 -4.38 -8.54 -37.41
N LEU A 2 -3.82 -7.97 -36.35
CA LEU A 2 -3.52 -8.70 -35.11
C LEU A 2 -4.76 -8.68 -34.20
N ARG A 3 -5.30 -9.87 -33.92
CA ARG A 3 -6.45 -10.10 -33.03
C ARG A 3 -6.09 -9.70 -31.57
N PRO A 4 -7.08 -9.32 -30.73
CA PRO A 4 -6.82 -8.82 -29.39
C PRO A 4 -6.17 -9.90 -28.51
N ALA A 5 -4.98 -9.60 -27.99
CA ALA A 5 -4.33 -10.38 -26.95
C ALA A 5 -5.07 -10.18 -25.63
N LEU A 6 -5.41 -11.28 -24.95
CA LEU A 6 -5.96 -11.24 -23.61
C LEU A 6 -4.80 -11.18 -22.62
N CYS A 7 -4.77 -10.15 -21.78
CA CYS A 7 -3.75 -9.99 -20.75
C CYS A 7 -4.39 -10.11 -19.36
N LEU A 8 -3.84 -11.02 -18.55
CA LEU A 8 -4.00 -11.00 -17.10
C LEU A 8 -2.95 -10.03 -16.56
N GLY A 9 -3.36 -8.97 -15.85
CA GLY A 9 -2.42 -7.98 -15.32
C GLY A 9 -2.91 -7.33 -14.03
N SER A 10 -1.99 -7.10 -13.09
CA SER A 10 -2.13 -6.31 -11.85
C SER A 10 -0.75 -5.97 -11.23
N LEU A 11 0.15 -5.25 -11.92
CA LEU A 11 1.49 -4.93 -11.42
C LEU A 11 1.38 -4.02 -10.21
N LEU A 12 2.23 -4.35 -9.25
CA LEU A 12 2.58 -3.66 -8.01
C LEU A 12 1.66 -2.49 -7.61
N ARG A 13 0.56 -2.77 -6.91
CA ARG A 13 0.00 -1.75 -5.99
C ARG A 13 0.74 -1.86 -4.67
N VAL A 14 1.32 -0.75 -4.23
CA VAL A 14 2.03 -0.73 -2.94
C VAL A 14 1.38 0.29 -2.05
N PHE A 15 1.02 -0.15 -0.85
CA PHE A 15 0.61 0.70 0.25
C PHE A 15 1.73 0.65 1.30
N LEU A 16 2.42 1.78 1.46
CA LEU A 16 3.44 1.97 2.48
C LEU A 16 2.84 2.74 3.64
N ILE A 17 2.91 2.20 4.86
CA ILE A 17 2.47 2.87 6.07
C ILE A 17 3.69 3.46 6.78
N GLY A 18 3.66 4.77 7.01
CA GLY A 18 4.58 5.46 7.88
C GLY A 18 4.02 5.54 9.30
N LEU A 19 4.74 4.99 10.28
CA LEU A 19 4.43 5.18 11.69
C LEU A 19 5.45 6.11 12.33
N GLN A 20 4.97 7.01 13.18
CA GLN A 20 5.84 7.81 14.02
C GLN A 20 6.14 7.02 15.30
N PRO A 21 7.42 6.74 15.62
CA PRO A 21 7.77 6.10 16.89
C PRO A 21 7.43 7.06 18.03
N TYR A 22 6.73 6.54 19.04
CA TYR A 22 6.43 7.28 20.26
C TYR A 22 7.65 7.21 21.19
N SER A 23 8.48 8.25 21.24
CA SER A 23 9.52 8.33 22.27
C SER A 23 8.88 8.77 23.59
N ALA A 24 8.52 7.80 24.42
CA ALA A 24 8.29 8.07 25.83
C ALA A 24 9.63 8.50 26.44
N ALA A 25 9.70 9.73 26.93
CA ALA A 25 10.79 10.15 27.80
C ALA A 25 10.62 9.49 29.17
N ASP A 26 11.78 9.09 29.71
CA ASP A 26 12.13 8.75 31.08
C ASP A 26 12.00 7.32 31.65
N GLN A 27 13.21 6.79 31.90
CA GLN A 27 13.69 5.93 32.98
C GLN A 27 13.22 4.47 33.06
N ALA A 28 14.12 3.57 32.65
CA ALA A 28 14.84 2.65 33.55
C ALA A 28 15.12 1.27 32.92
N SER A 29 16.37 0.86 33.09
CA SER A 29 16.83 -0.51 33.38
C SER A 29 17.60 -1.23 32.27
N LYS A 30 18.89 -1.40 32.58
CA LYS A 30 19.90 -2.26 31.94
C LYS A 30 19.41 -3.70 31.77
N ARG A 31 19.70 -4.33 30.63
CA ARG A 31 20.48 -5.59 30.49
C ARG A 31 20.33 -6.25 29.10
N THR A 32 21.49 -6.70 28.58
CA THR A 32 21.78 -7.91 27.78
C THR A 32 21.02 -8.08 26.45
N ASP A 33 21.70 -7.95 25.32
CA ASP A 33 22.48 -8.98 24.59
C ASP A 33 21.64 -9.71 23.54
N ASN A 34 22.33 -10.00 22.42
CA ASN A 34 21.96 -10.85 21.29
C ASN A 34 20.84 -11.88 21.56
N CYS A 35 19.93 -12.03 20.58
CA CYS A 35 19.56 -13.33 19.99
C CYS A 35 18.54 -13.15 18.84
N PHE A 36 18.84 -13.72 17.68
CA PHE A 36 17.83 -14.06 16.67
C PHE A 36 16.76 -14.99 17.28
N GLY A 37 15.47 -14.81 16.94
CA GLY A 37 14.49 -15.87 17.18
C GLY A 37 12.99 -15.50 17.20
N ARG A 38 12.32 -15.79 16.07
CA ARG A 38 10.93 -16.27 15.88
C ARG A 38 9.73 -15.32 16.08
N TYR A 39 9.06 -15.11 14.93
CA TYR A 39 7.62 -15.23 14.66
C TYR A 39 6.63 -15.00 15.81
N LEU A 40 5.65 -14.11 15.58
CA LEU A 40 4.24 -14.49 15.47
C LEU A 40 3.46 -13.47 14.58
N PRO A 41 2.53 -13.95 13.75
CA PRO A 41 1.82 -13.19 12.72
C PRO A 41 0.51 -12.60 13.23
N THR A 42 0.04 -11.53 12.60
CA THR A 42 -1.41 -11.26 12.44
C THR A 42 -1.63 -10.48 11.16
N CYS A 43 -1.76 -11.21 10.05
CA CYS A 43 -2.56 -10.74 8.92
C CYS A 43 -4.03 -10.95 9.32
N TRP A 44 -4.76 -9.84 9.43
CA TRP A 44 -6.22 -9.80 9.35
C TRP A 44 -6.58 -8.47 8.68
N ILE A 45 -6.58 -8.47 7.35
CA ILE A 45 -7.10 -7.35 6.56
C ILE A 45 -8.62 -7.49 6.55
N HIS A 46 -9.31 -6.63 7.31
CA HIS A 46 -10.76 -6.51 7.17
C HIS A 46 -11.09 -5.80 5.86
N HIS A 47 -11.73 -6.57 4.98
CA HIS A 47 -12.21 -6.30 3.61
C HIS A 47 -13.29 -5.18 3.48
N HIS A 48 -13.32 -4.16 4.34
CA HIS A 48 -14.39 -3.14 4.30
C HIS A 48 -13.93 -1.71 3.94
N GLN A 49 -12.63 -1.40 4.03
CA GLN A 49 -12.11 -0.08 3.68
C GLN A 49 -11.77 0.06 2.19
N THR A 50 -11.47 -1.04 1.50
CA THR A 50 -11.03 -1.06 0.10
C THR A 50 -12.08 -0.49 -0.85
N GLN A 51 -13.38 -0.71 -0.59
CA GLN A 51 -14.45 -0.22 -1.47
C GLN A 51 -14.57 1.31 -1.48
N ARG A 52 -14.42 1.97 -0.33
CA ARG A 52 -14.46 3.44 -0.25
C ARG A 52 -13.20 4.07 -0.86
N PHE A 53 -12.05 3.47 -0.63
CA PHE A 53 -10.79 3.89 -1.25
C PHE A 53 -10.87 3.84 -2.78
N VAL A 54 -11.31 2.71 -3.34
CA VAL A 54 -11.47 2.54 -4.79
C VAL A 54 -12.45 3.58 -5.36
N ALA A 55 -13.49 3.96 -4.61
CA ALA A 55 -14.41 5.00 -5.02
C ALA A 55 -13.75 6.40 -5.04
N LEU A 56 -12.95 6.74 -4.02
CA LEU A 56 -12.26 8.03 -3.94
C LEU A 56 -11.22 8.18 -5.06
N GLN A 57 -10.43 7.13 -5.30
CA GLN A 57 -9.44 7.12 -6.37
C GLN A 57 -10.09 7.24 -7.75
N LYS A 58 -11.17 6.49 -8.01
CA LYS A 58 -11.95 6.59 -9.26
C LYS A 58 -12.55 7.98 -9.45
N PHE A 59 -13.05 8.58 -8.37
CA PHE A 59 -13.55 9.95 -8.39
C PHE A 59 -12.46 10.95 -8.80
N VAL A 60 -11.27 10.86 -8.19
CA VAL A 60 -10.16 11.75 -8.53
C VAL A 60 -9.71 11.56 -9.97
N GLN A 61 -9.57 10.32 -10.42
CA GLN A 61 -9.18 10.01 -11.79
C GLN A 61 -10.17 10.55 -12.81
N LYS A 62 -11.47 10.41 -12.56
CA LYS A 62 -12.53 10.90 -13.44
C LYS A 62 -12.61 12.43 -13.47
N THR A 63 -12.39 13.08 -12.33
CA THR A 63 -12.63 14.53 -12.19
C THR A 63 -11.39 15.36 -12.55
N TYR A 64 -10.21 14.96 -12.07
CA TYR A 64 -9.00 15.79 -12.09
C TYR A 64 -7.90 15.28 -13.02
N CYS A 65 -7.88 13.98 -13.39
CA CYS A 65 -6.84 13.41 -14.25
C CYS A 65 -7.18 13.49 -15.76
N LYS A 66 -7.91 14.51 -16.20
CA LYS A 66 -8.39 14.63 -17.59
C LYS A 66 -7.38 15.22 -18.57
N GLU A 67 -6.39 15.95 -18.08
CA GLU A 67 -5.38 16.62 -18.90
C GLU A 67 -3.97 16.23 -18.42
N ASP A 68 -3.10 15.91 -19.37
CA ASP A 68 -1.68 15.73 -19.12
C ASP A 68 -1.05 17.09 -18.88
N ASN A 69 -0.85 17.42 -17.60
CA ASN A 69 -0.11 18.61 -17.22
C ASN A 69 1.38 18.37 -17.55
N PRO A 70 2.05 19.28 -18.28
CA PRO A 70 3.47 19.11 -18.65
C PRO A 70 4.44 19.16 -17.46
N LYS A 71 3.94 19.45 -16.24
CA LYS A 71 4.78 19.52 -15.04
C LYS A 71 5.18 18.11 -14.56
N PRO A 72 6.46 17.91 -14.19
CA PRO A 72 6.94 16.60 -13.74
C PRO A 72 6.28 16.16 -12.42
N ASP A 73 6.16 17.06 -11.46
CA ASP A 73 5.53 16.81 -10.15
C ASP A 73 4.42 17.86 -9.93
N TYR A 74 3.18 17.42 -9.70
CA TYR A 74 2.07 18.33 -9.43
C TYR A 74 0.95 17.68 -8.61
N ILE A 75 0.18 18.50 -7.90
CA ILE A 75 -0.90 18.07 -7.03
C ILE A 75 -2.22 18.17 -7.80
N TYR A 76 -3.04 17.10 -7.76
CA TYR A 76 -4.40 17.11 -8.32
C TYR A 76 -5.37 17.79 -7.36
N CYS A 77 -5.45 17.31 -6.13
CA CYS A 77 -6.35 17.83 -5.10
C CYS A 77 -5.98 17.31 -3.71
N ILE A 78 -6.52 17.96 -2.67
CA ILE A 78 -6.49 17.47 -1.29
C ILE A 78 -7.93 17.21 -0.85
N ILE A 79 -8.25 15.98 -0.50
CA ILE A 79 -9.58 15.56 -0.05
C ILE A 79 -9.49 15.18 1.42
N THR A 80 -10.53 15.50 2.19
CA THR A 80 -10.62 15.06 3.59
C THR A 80 -11.75 14.07 3.77
N ASP A 81 -11.52 13.00 4.53
CA ASP A 81 -12.54 12.04 4.92
C ASP A 81 -12.44 11.71 6.42
N LYS A 82 -13.50 11.18 7.02
CA LYS A 82 -13.48 10.67 8.40
C LYS A 82 -13.48 9.14 8.36
N GLU A 83 -12.40 8.54 8.84
CA GLU A 83 -12.22 7.09 8.82
C GLU A 83 -11.93 6.52 10.21
N PRO A 84 -12.44 5.31 10.51
CA PRO A 84 -12.12 4.62 11.75
C PRO A 84 -10.71 4.03 11.69
N VAL A 85 -9.76 4.70 12.34
CA VAL A 85 -8.34 4.33 12.37
C VAL A 85 -7.95 3.81 13.76
N ARG A 86 -7.00 2.87 13.79
CA ARG A 86 -6.39 2.35 15.02
C ARG A 86 -5.48 3.43 15.62
N THR A 87 -5.72 3.80 16.86
CA THR A 87 -5.09 4.94 17.52
C THR A 87 -5.04 4.72 19.04
N PHE A 88 -4.39 5.63 19.77
CA PHE A 88 -4.24 5.54 21.21
C PHE A 88 -5.13 6.56 21.92
N ALA A 89 -5.72 6.15 23.04
CA ALA A 89 -6.39 7.03 23.98
C ALA A 89 -5.66 7.01 25.31
N SER A 90 -5.36 8.18 25.88
CA SER A 90 -4.93 8.28 27.27
C SER A 90 -6.15 8.30 28.18
N ARG A 91 -6.10 7.56 29.29
CA ARG A 91 -7.04 7.70 30.41
C ARG A 91 -6.25 7.87 31.69
N GLU A 92 -6.66 8.83 32.51
CA GLU A 92 -6.13 9.01 33.85
C GLU A 92 -6.73 7.96 34.79
N LEU A 93 -5.88 7.31 35.57
CA LEU A 93 -6.24 6.30 36.56
C LEU A 93 -5.58 6.62 37.89
N THR A 94 -6.25 6.30 38.98
CA THR A 94 -5.68 6.43 40.32
C THR A 94 -5.13 5.09 40.79
N SER A 95 -3.86 5.08 41.21
CA SER A 95 -3.20 3.92 41.80
C SER A 95 -3.78 3.60 43.18
N ARG A 96 -3.59 2.36 43.66
CA ARG A 96 -3.95 1.96 45.04
C ARG A 96 -3.28 2.84 46.11
N LYS A 97 -2.17 3.51 45.78
CA LYS A 97 -1.44 4.46 46.64
C LYS A 97 -1.92 5.92 46.49
N GLY A 98 -3.05 6.17 45.82
CA GLY A 98 -3.63 7.51 45.63
C GLY A 98 -2.92 8.40 44.60
N ARG A 99 -1.94 7.87 43.85
CA ARG A 99 -1.24 8.63 42.80
C ARG A 99 -1.95 8.49 41.46
N ASN A 100 -2.19 9.59 40.76
CA ASN A 100 -2.72 9.57 39.41
C ASN A 100 -1.62 9.21 38.40
N TYR A 101 -1.97 8.42 37.41
CA TYR A 101 -1.11 8.08 36.27
C TYR A 101 -1.94 7.96 35.01
N GLU A 102 -1.34 8.29 33.87
CA GLU A 102 -1.95 8.12 32.57
C GLU A 102 -1.61 6.74 32.00
N ARG A 103 -2.63 6.04 31.49
CA ARG A 103 -2.45 4.80 30.75
C ARG A 103 -2.95 4.96 29.32
N LEU A 104 -2.09 4.62 28.37
CA LEU A 104 -2.43 4.57 26.95
C LEU A 104 -3.12 3.25 26.63
N TYR A 105 -4.21 3.33 25.87
CA TYR A 105 -4.97 2.20 25.37
C TYR A 105 -5.08 2.28 23.87
N ASP A 106 -4.87 1.15 23.21
CA ASP A 106 -5.20 0.98 21.81
C ASP A 106 -6.72 0.98 21.63
N CYS A 107 -7.20 1.76 20.66
CA CYS A 107 -8.61 1.92 20.36
C CYS A 107 -8.83 2.24 18.88
N ARG A 108 -10.06 2.13 18.41
CA ARG A 108 -10.44 2.54 17.06
C ARG A 108 -11.37 3.73 17.15
N LYS A 109 -10.98 4.87 16.54
CA LYS A 109 -11.76 6.11 16.57
C LYS A 109 -11.93 6.67 15.16
N PRO A 110 -13.06 7.33 14.86
CA PRO A 110 -13.20 8.09 13.62
C PRO A 110 -12.27 9.31 13.69
N VAL A 111 -11.26 9.32 12.84
CA VAL A 111 -10.25 10.39 12.74
C VAL A 111 -10.31 10.99 11.36
N LYS A 112 -10.08 12.31 11.27
CA LYS A 112 -9.99 13.01 9.99
C LYS A 112 -8.70 12.60 9.27
N GLN A 113 -8.84 12.10 8.05
CA GLN A 113 -7.76 11.72 7.15
C GLN A 113 -7.67 12.76 6.03
N TYR A 114 -6.44 13.16 5.72
CA TYR A 114 -6.13 14.07 4.63
C TYR A 114 -5.48 13.29 3.50
N TYR A 115 -6.13 13.22 2.35
CA TYR A 115 -5.65 12.56 1.14
C TYR A 115 -5.12 13.61 0.16
N SER A 116 -3.80 13.70 0.03
CA SER A 116 -3.15 14.50 -1.00
C SER A 116 -2.93 13.64 -2.24
N TYR A 117 -3.67 13.91 -3.32
CA TYR A 117 -3.50 13.24 -4.61
C TYR A 117 -2.56 14.03 -5.51
N PHE A 118 -1.61 13.37 -6.14
CA PHE A 118 -0.60 13.99 -6.99
C PHE A 118 -0.14 13.08 -8.13
N HIS A 119 0.51 13.70 -9.11
CA HIS A 119 1.31 13.05 -10.14
C HIS A 119 2.78 13.14 -9.76
N ASP A 120 3.47 12.01 -9.83
CA ASP A 120 4.90 11.92 -9.57
C ASP A 120 5.66 11.61 -10.86
N GLN A 121 6.76 12.31 -11.12
CA GLN A 121 7.55 12.15 -12.34
C GLN A 121 8.19 10.75 -12.51
N LEU A 122 8.27 9.94 -11.46
CA LEU A 122 8.81 8.59 -11.50
C LEU A 122 7.70 7.54 -11.37
N LEU A 123 6.77 7.75 -10.44
CA LEU A 123 5.72 6.78 -10.09
C LEU A 123 4.42 6.96 -10.90
N GLY A 124 4.28 8.08 -11.59
CA GLY A 124 3.06 8.48 -12.29
C GLY A 124 1.93 8.88 -11.35
N GLY A 125 0.75 9.10 -11.92
CA GLY A 125 -0.46 9.51 -11.22
C GLY A 125 -1.70 8.74 -11.66
N PRO A 126 -2.78 8.72 -10.86
CA PRO A 126 -2.88 9.34 -9.54
C PRO A 126 -2.25 8.48 -8.43
N SER A 127 -1.27 9.05 -7.74
CA SER A 127 -0.69 8.55 -6.49
C SER A 127 -1.24 9.38 -5.33
N TYR A 128 -1.18 8.87 -4.10
CA TYR A 128 -1.61 9.65 -2.94
C TYR A 128 -0.72 9.47 -1.72
N LEU A 129 -0.74 10.50 -0.89
CA LEU A 129 -0.21 10.51 0.47
C LEU A 129 -1.35 10.87 1.41
N LYS A 130 -1.69 9.93 2.27
CA LYS A 130 -2.71 10.05 3.31
C LYS A 130 -2.02 10.36 4.63
N LEU A 131 -2.54 11.35 5.35
CA LEU A 131 -2.10 11.71 6.70
C LEU A 131 -3.30 11.68 7.66
N SER A 132 -3.12 10.98 8.78
CA SER A 132 -4.04 11.00 9.90
C SER A 132 -3.86 12.27 10.74
N SER A 133 -4.96 12.94 11.09
CA SER A 133 -4.94 14.15 11.92
C SER A 133 -4.72 13.90 13.41
N HIS A 134 -4.64 12.64 13.83
CA HIS A 134 -4.54 12.25 15.24
C HIS A 134 -3.31 11.39 15.50
N LEU A 135 -2.76 11.49 16.71
CA LEU A 135 -1.57 10.76 17.12
C LEU A 135 -1.76 9.23 16.94
N PRO A 136 -0.76 8.50 16.43
CA PRO A 136 0.63 8.91 16.15
C PRO A 136 0.86 9.47 14.73
N PHE A 137 -0.10 10.20 14.16
CA PHE A 137 -0.01 10.79 12.81
C PHE A 137 0.40 9.79 11.74
N GLN A 138 -0.27 8.63 11.75
CA GLN A 138 -0.04 7.58 10.77
C GLN A 138 -0.19 8.14 9.35
N THR A 139 0.81 7.85 8.52
CA THR A 139 0.82 8.18 7.11
C THR A 139 0.70 6.93 6.27
N GLU A 140 0.12 7.08 5.09
CA GLU A 140 0.01 5.99 4.11
C GLU A 140 0.31 6.56 2.73
N PHE A 141 1.23 5.94 2.01
CA PHE A 141 1.64 6.32 0.68
C PHE A 141 1.27 5.21 -0.29
N TYR A 142 0.63 5.61 -1.39
CA TYR A 142 0.19 4.69 -2.43
C TYR A 142 0.65 5.16 -3.79
N PHE A 143 1.09 4.19 -4.59
CA PHE A 143 1.31 4.36 -6.02
C PHE A 143 0.95 3.09 -6.78
N ASN A 144 0.76 3.23 -8.09
CA ASN A 144 0.51 2.12 -9.00
C ASN A 144 1.75 1.86 -9.86
N GLY A 145 2.34 0.67 -9.75
CA GLY A 145 3.52 0.28 -10.51
C GLY A 145 3.32 0.29 -12.02
N HIS A 146 2.11 0.04 -12.53
CA HIS A 146 1.83 0.17 -13.97
C HIS A 146 1.97 1.60 -14.46
N ASN A 147 1.59 2.59 -13.64
CA ASN A 147 1.74 3.99 -14.00
C ASN A 147 3.23 4.38 -14.00
N ALA A 148 4.02 3.86 -13.06
CA ALA A 148 5.46 4.05 -13.06
C ALA A 148 6.12 3.48 -14.32
N VAL A 149 5.73 2.26 -14.74
CA VAL A 149 6.20 1.66 -16.00
C VAL A 149 5.77 2.51 -17.20
N GLN A 150 4.54 3.00 -17.20
CA GLN A 150 4.05 3.88 -18.27
C GLN A 150 4.93 5.13 -18.43
N VAL A 151 5.19 5.84 -17.33
CA VAL A 151 6.06 7.02 -17.35
C VAL A 151 7.45 6.71 -17.90
N GLN A 152 8.00 5.54 -17.58
CA GLN A 152 9.31 5.12 -18.11
C GLN A 152 9.26 4.81 -19.62
N LEU A 153 8.19 4.18 -20.11
CA LEU A 153 8.01 3.92 -21.54
C LEU A 153 7.80 5.21 -22.32
N ASP A 154 6.99 6.13 -21.79
CA ASP A 154 6.73 7.44 -22.39
C ASP A 154 8.02 8.26 -22.51
N LYS A 155 8.86 8.28 -21.46
CA LYS A 155 10.18 8.92 -21.47
C LYS A 155 11.13 8.34 -22.53
N LYS A 156 11.00 7.05 -22.83
CA LYS A 156 11.80 6.36 -23.86
C LYS A 156 11.17 6.45 -25.26
N GLY A 157 9.99 7.04 -25.42
CA GLY A 157 9.28 7.14 -26.70
C GLY A 157 8.83 5.77 -27.24
N ILE A 158 8.58 4.79 -26.36
CA ILE A 158 8.22 3.43 -26.76
C ILE A 158 6.71 3.34 -26.91
N ALA A 159 6.25 2.97 -28.11
CA ALA A 159 4.83 2.77 -28.36
C ALA A 159 4.31 1.52 -27.64
N TYR A 160 3.22 1.70 -26.89
CA TYR A 160 2.46 0.64 -26.25
C TYR A 160 0.96 0.94 -26.31
N ARG A 161 0.16 -0.08 -26.05
CA ARG A 161 -1.30 0.00 -25.93
C ARG A 161 -1.74 -0.71 -24.66
N ARG A 162 -2.57 -0.02 -23.89
CA ARG A 162 -3.16 -0.53 -22.65
C ARG A 162 -4.64 -0.78 -22.81
N HIS A 163 -5.14 -1.75 -22.06
CA HIS A 163 -6.55 -1.92 -21.75
C HIS A 163 -6.68 -1.99 -20.23
N ASP A 164 -7.30 -0.97 -19.64
CA ASP A 164 -7.30 -0.74 -18.20
C ASP A 164 -5.88 -0.74 -17.59
N ASN A 165 -5.62 -1.70 -16.69
CA ASN A 165 -4.32 -1.90 -16.06
C ASN A 165 -3.43 -2.90 -16.83
N ALA A 166 -3.87 -3.47 -17.95
CA ALA A 166 -3.08 -4.45 -18.67
C ALA A 166 -2.40 -3.84 -19.90
N PHE A 167 -1.13 -4.15 -20.10
CA PHE A 167 -0.43 -3.85 -21.36
C PHE A 167 -0.81 -4.93 -22.38
N VAL A 168 -1.52 -4.55 -23.44
CA VAL A 168 -2.04 -5.47 -24.46
C VAL A 168 -1.05 -5.67 -25.60
N ASP A 169 -0.29 -4.61 -25.91
CA ASP A 169 0.62 -4.59 -27.04
C ASP A 169 1.73 -3.58 -26.77
N VAL A 170 2.96 -4.00 -27.04
CA VAL A 170 4.16 -3.28 -26.66
C VAL A 170 5.19 -3.57 -27.74
N LYS A 171 5.73 -2.51 -28.35
CA LYS A 171 6.69 -2.64 -29.45
C LYS A 171 7.97 -3.38 -29.02
N ASP A 172 8.41 -3.15 -27.79
CA ASP A 172 9.59 -3.75 -27.18
C ASP A 172 9.24 -4.31 -25.79
N PRO A 173 8.98 -5.63 -25.68
CA PRO A 173 8.67 -6.27 -24.40
C PRO A 173 9.81 -6.16 -23.36
N ASP A 174 11.08 -6.18 -23.81
CA ASP A 174 12.23 -6.10 -22.93
C ASP A 174 12.31 -4.72 -22.26
N ALA A 175 11.80 -3.69 -22.92
CA ALA A 175 11.70 -2.35 -22.32
C ALA A 175 10.78 -2.30 -21.10
N ILE A 176 9.71 -3.10 -21.04
CA ILE A 176 8.86 -3.20 -19.84
C ILE A 176 9.64 -3.84 -18.71
N GLU A 177 10.32 -4.95 -18.97
CA GLU A 177 11.08 -5.64 -17.94
C GLU A 177 12.19 -4.73 -17.39
N ASN A 178 12.87 -4.00 -18.26
CA ASN A 178 13.86 -3.01 -17.88
C ASN A 178 13.26 -1.84 -17.09
N ALA A 179 12.06 -1.37 -17.44
CA ALA A 179 11.36 -0.33 -16.69
C ALA A 179 10.96 -0.82 -15.28
N VAL A 180 10.46 -2.06 -15.15
CA VAL A 180 10.16 -2.66 -13.85
C VAL A 180 11.43 -2.83 -13.02
N LYS A 181 12.50 -3.36 -13.62
CA LYS A 181 13.81 -3.53 -12.96
C LYS A 181 14.42 -2.20 -12.53
N SER A 182 14.18 -1.13 -13.29
CA SER A 182 14.67 0.20 -12.92
C SER A 182 14.01 0.73 -11.67
N LEU A 183 12.75 0.36 -11.37
CA LEU A 183 12.03 0.86 -10.21
C LEU A 183 12.51 0.17 -8.92
N THR A 184 13.45 0.79 -8.23
CA THR A 184 14.03 0.24 -7.00
C THR A 184 13.32 0.77 -5.75
N GLY A 185 13.34 -0.01 -4.66
CA GLY A 185 12.78 0.42 -3.38
C GLY A 185 13.44 1.69 -2.81
N ARG A 186 14.70 1.94 -3.16
CA ARG A 186 15.42 3.17 -2.79
C ARG A 186 14.83 4.40 -3.48
N GLU A 187 14.54 4.30 -4.78
CA GLU A 187 13.92 5.41 -5.50
C GLU A 187 12.52 5.69 -5.00
N VAL A 188 11.72 4.64 -4.75
CA VAL A 188 10.38 4.80 -4.13
C VAL A 188 10.50 5.52 -2.79
N SER A 189 11.45 5.11 -1.94
CA SER A 189 11.71 5.78 -0.65
C SER A 189 12.13 7.25 -0.82
N ASN A 190 12.94 7.55 -1.83
CA ASN A 190 13.33 8.93 -2.14
C ASN A 190 12.13 9.78 -2.58
N ARG A 191 11.24 9.23 -3.40
CA ARG A 191 10.00 9.91 -3.82
C ARG A 191 9.06 10.13 -2.65
N ILE A 192 8.91 9.16 -1.76
CA ILE A 192 8.11 9.33 -0.53
C ILE A 192 8.66 10.45 0.34
N ASN A 193 9.98 10.46 0.56
CA ASN A 193 10.63 11.52 1.31
C ASN A 193 10.49 12.89 0.63
N HIS A 194 10.54 12.94 -0.71
CA HIS A 194 10.31 14.16 -1.49
C HIS A 194 8.91 14.73 -1.21
N TRP A 195 7.85 13.93 -1.37
CA TRP A 195 6.47 14.38 -1.11
C TRP A 195 6.23 14.70 0.36
N MET A 196 6.75 13.90 1.29
CA MET A 196 6.67 14.21 2.72
C MET A 196 7.31 15.53 3.07
N ASN A 197 8.48 15.83 2.50
CA ASN A 197 9.13 17.12 2.71
C ASN A 197 8.32 18.25 2.08
N LEU A 198 7.78 18.06 0.88
CA LEU A 198 6.97 19.08 0.22
C LEU A 198 5.71 19.45 1.05
N PHE A 199 5.03 18.46 1.62
CA PHE A 199 3.80 18.69 2.38
C PHE A 199 4.03 19.09 3.84
N PHE A 200 5.11 18.61 4.47
CA PHE A 200 5.26 18.68 5.93
C PHE A 200 6.57 19.30 6.42
N LYS A 201 7.46 19.72 5.51
CA LYS A 201 8.62 20.55 5.87
C LYS A 201 8.28 22.01 5.57
N PHE A 202 7.86 22.75 6.59
CA PHE A 202 7.74 24.20 6.49
C PHE A 202 9.09 24.83 6.84
N ASP A 203 9.71 25.48 5.86
CA ASP A 203 10.90 26.29 6.07
C ASP A 203 10.45 27.70 6.49
N LYS A 204 10.76 28.08 7.73
CA LYS A 204 10.47 29.44 8.24
C LYS A 204 11.70 30.36 8.09
N GLY A 205 12.66 30.01 7.22
CA GLY A 205 13.86 30.80 6.95
C GLY A 205 14.96 30.58 7.97
N THR A 206 14.72 30.88 9.25
CA THR A 206 15.73 30.76 10.33
C THR A 206 15.72 29.41 11.05
N TYR A 207 14.61 28.67 10.97
CA TYR A 207 14.50 27.34 11.57
C TYR A 207 13.54 26.45 10.77
N SER A 208 13.87 25.16 10.72
CA SER A 208 12.97 24.12 10.23
C SER A 208 11.89 23.83 11.28
N THR A 209 10.63 23.81 10.87
CA THR A 209 9.50 23.38 11.74
C THR A 209 9.52 21.88 12.04
N ARG A 210 10.34 21.10 11.32
CA ARG A 210 10.44 19.66 11.51
C ARG A 210 11.17 19.36 12.82
N SER A 211 10.44 18.91 13.82
CA SER A 211 11.02 18.40 15.08
C SER A 211 11.99 17.25 14.78
N ARG A 212 13.15 17.27 15.44
CA ARG A 212 14.17 16.22 15.37
C ARG A 212 13.62 14.84 15.79
N TYR A 213 12.58 14.83 16.62
CA TYR A 213 11.98 13.63 17.19
C TYR A 213 10.82 13.05 16.35
N LEU A 214 10.25 13.83 15.43
CA LEU A 214 9.12 13.39 14.60
C LEU A 214 9.67 12.84 13.27
N LYS A 215 9.88 11.53 13.23
CA LYS A 215 10.27 10.80 12.02
C LYS A 215 9.23 9.74 11.70
N HIS A 216 8.88 9.60 10.42
CA HIS A 216 8.07 8.48 9.95
C HIS A 216 9.00 7.38 9.45
N GLU A 217 8.81 6.17 9.96
CA GLU A 217 9.43 4.97 9.41
C GLU A 217 8.43 4.26 8.51
N TRP A 218 8.86 3.94 7.29
CA TRP A 218 8.00 3.40 6.24
C TRP A 218 8.07 1.88 6.19
N TYR A 219 6.90 1.26 6.20
CA TYR A 219 6.74 -0.19 6.14
C TYR A 219 5.76 -0.57 5.03
N LEU A 220 6.01 -1.69 4.37
CA LEU A 220 5.10 -2.22 3.36
C LEU A 220 3.91 -2.88 4.06
N SER A 221 2.71 -2.34 3.85
CA SER A 221 1.49 -2.86 4.48
C SER A 221 0.71 -3.79 3.56
N GLN A 222 0.57 -3.42 2.29
CA GLN A 222 -0.07 -4.22 1.26
C GLN A 222 0.70 -4.06 -0.05
N ILE A 223 0.93 -5.18 -0.72
CA ILE A 223 1.58 -5.25 -2.03
C ILE A 223 0.76 -6.18 -2.91
N GLU A 224 0.34 -5.71 -4.08
CA GLU A 224 -0.32 -6.52 -5.10
C GLU A 224 0.67 -6.78 -6.23
N VAL A 225 1.24 -7.99 -6.32
CA VAL A 225 2.15 -8.36 -7.40
C VAL A 225 1.37 -8.93 -8.57
N SER A 226 1.76 -8.63 -9.82
CA SER A 226 1.36 -9.44 -10.96
C SER A 226 2.46 -9.68 -11.96
N SER A 227 2.22 -10.71 -12.75
CA SER A 227 2.86 -10.95 -14.02
C SER A 227 1.92 -10.56 -15.15
N ASN A 228 2.40 -9.76 -16.11
CA ASN A 228 1.70 -9.58 -17.38
C ASN A 228 2.05 -10.74 -18.31
N ILE A 229 1.04 -11.51 -18.71
CA ILE A 229 1.21 -12.61 -19.66
C ILE A 229 0.39 -12.28 -20.90
N VAL A 230 1.07 -12.17 -22.05
CA VAL A 230 0.45 -11.84 -23.34
C VAL A 230 0.25 -13.13 -24.14
N PHE A 231 -1.01 -13.49 -24.40
CA PHE A 231 -1.35 -14.66 -25.21
C PHE A 231 -1.61 -14.30 -26.66
N ARG A 232 -1.03 -15.07 -27.60
CA ARG A 232 -1.31 -14.93 -29.04
C ARG A 232 -2.71 -15.40 -29.45
N SER A 233 -3.32 -16.29 -28.65
CA SER A 233 -4.63 -16.88 -28.93
C SER A 233 -5.52 -16.82 -27.69
N ALA A 234 -6.68 -16.17 -27.83
CA ALA A 234 -7.70 -16.13 -26.78
C ALA A 234 -8.19 -17.54 -26.41
N ARG A 235 -8.41 -18.41 -27.40
CA ARG A 235 -8.85 -19.80 -27.18
C ARG A 235 -7.87 -20.58 -26.30
N PHE A 236 -6.57 -20.39 -26.53
CA PHE A 236 -5.54 -21.02 -25.72
C PHE A 236 -5.56 -20.49 -24.28
N CYS A 237 -5.68 -19.17 -24.10
CA CYS A 237 -5.79 -18.55 -22.79
C CYS A 237 -6.98 -19.13 -22.00
N THR A 238 -8.17 -19.18 -22.60
CA THR A 238 -9.37 -19.74 -21.96
C THR A 238 -9.17 -21.20 -21.56
N SER A 239 -8.67 -22.04 -22.46
CA SER A 239 -8.45 -23.47 -22.16
C SER A 239 -7.41 -23.67 -21.05
N LEU A 240 -6.32 -22.90 -21.07
CA LEU A 240 -5.30 -22.94 -20.02
C LEU A 240 -5.90 -22.48 -18.68
N PHE A 241 -6.66 -21.39 -18.68
CA PHE A 241 -7.29 -20.85 -17.49
C PHE A 241 -8.28 -21.84 -16.87
N GLU A 242 -9.12 -22.49 -17.67
CA GLU A 242 -10.04 -23.54 -17.19
C GLU A 242 -9.29 -24.72 -16.57
N ARG A 243 -8.19 -25.18 -17.20
CA ARG A 243 -7.36 -26.27 -16.67
C ARG A 243 -6.67 -25.89 -15.36
N ILE A 244 -6.22 -24.64 -15.24
CA ILE A 244 -5.66 -24.13 -13.99
C ILE A 244 -6.77 -24.07 -12.93
N LEU A 245 -7.94 -23.53 -13.25
CA LEU A 245 -9.04 -23.49 -12.28
C LEU A 245 -9.40 -24.88 -11.79
N ASP A 246 -9.62 -25.85 -12.67
CA ASP A 246 -9.95 -27.24 -12.30
C ASP A 246 -8.88 -27.88 -11.40
N LYS A 247 -7.60 -27.68 -11.76
CA LYS A 247 -6.48 -28.21 -10.98
C LYS A 247 -6.34 -27.54 -9.59
N PHE A 248 -6.58 -26.23 -9.51
CA PHE A 248 -6.35 -25.45 -8.30
C PHE A 248 -7.61 -25.23 -7.45
N GLN A 249 -8.79 -25.63 -7.92
CA GLN A 249 -10.06 -25.50 -7.19
C GLN A 249 -10.00 -26.20 -5.83
N ARG A 250 -9.25 -27.31 -5.73
CA ARG A 250 -9.09 -28.08 -4.49
C ARG A 250 -8.07 -27.48 -3.53
N LEU A 251 -7.18 -26.60 -3.97
CA LEU A 251 -6.12 -26.03 -3.12
C LEU A 251 -6.65 -25.04 -2.08
N GLY A 252 -7.84 -24.47 -2.29
CA GLY A 252 -8.52 -23.63 -1.31
C GLY A 252 -9.26 -24.41 -0.21
N LEU A 253 -9.33 -25.75 -0.29
CA LEU A 253 -9.97 -26.55 0.74
C LEU A 253 -9.14 -26.51 2.04
N PRO A 254 -9.78 -26.48 3.22
CA PRO A 254 -9.07 -26.44 4.51
C PRO A 254 -8.03 -27.56 4.68
N GLU A 255 -8.30 -28.74 4.12
CA GLU A 255 -7.38 -29.89 4.14
C GLU A 255 -6.14 -29.66 3.27
N SER A 256 -6.31 -29.10 2.07
CA SER A 256 -5.21 -28.76 1.18
C SER A 256 -4.32 -27.64 1.75
N ILE A 257 -4.93 -26.62 2.36
CA ILE A 257 -4.21 -25.54 3.04
C ILE A 257 -3.43 -26.09 4.24
N ALA A 258 -4.05 -26.97 5.04
CA ALA A 258 -3.40 -27.63 6.16
C ALA A 258 -2.18 -28.47 5.74
N MET A 259 -2.30 -29.20 4.62
CA MET A 259 -1.20 -29.97 4.02
C MET A 259 -0.06 -29.07 3.53
N VAL A 260 -0.36 -27.99 2.80
CA VAL A 260 0.64 -27.08 2.21
C VAL A 260 1.39 -26.30 3.29
N PHE A 261 0.70 -25.82 4.32
CA PHE A 261 1.30 -25.00 5.37
C PHE A 261 1.71 -25.79 6.62
N THR A 262 1.73 -27.13 6.55
CA THR A 262 2.05 -28.03 7.70
C THR A 262 1.34 -27.62 8.99
N SER A 263 0.14 -27.09 8.87
CA SER A 263 -0.67 -26.63 9.99
C SER A 263 -1.67 -27.73 10.28
N ARG A 264 -1.66 -28.29 11.49
CA ARG A 264 -2.61 -29.34 11.87
C ARG A 264 -4.03 -28.84 11.58
N PRO A 265 -4.84 -29.54 10.77
CA PRO A 265 -6.21 -29.13 10.54
C PRO A 265 -6.93 -29.13 11.90
N HIS A 266 -7.58 -28.02 12.23
CA HIS A 266 -8.34 -27.89 13.47
C HIS A 266 -9.35 -29.03 13.53
N LYS A 267 -9.24 -29.93 14.51
CA LYS A 267 -10.24 -30.97 14.74
C LYS A 267 -11.58 -30.26 14.91
N LYS A 268 -12.54 -30.51 14.02
CA LYS A 268 -13.91 -30.04 14.18
C LYS A 268 -14.42 -30.62 15.51
N THR A 269 -14.71 -29.77 16.48
CA THR A 269 -15.69 -30.13 17.52
C THR A 269 -16.98 -30.40 16.76
N LYS A 270 -17.47 -31.65 16.75
CA LYS A 270 -18.81 -31.94 16.24
C LYS A 270 -19.78 -31.10 17.06
N SER A 271 -20.24 -29.99 16.48
CA SER A 271 -21.47 -29.34 16.94
C SER A 271 -22.56 -30.39 16.86
N ARG A 272 -22.98 -30.91 18.02
CA ARG A 272 -24.26 -31.62 18.15
C ARG A 272 -25.32 -30.54 18.15
N THR A 273 -25.71 -30.10 16.96
CA THR A 273 -27.00 -29.45 16.78
C THR A 273 -28.04 -30.55 16.73
N PHE A 274 -28.84 -30.62 17.81
CA PHE A 274 -30.23 -31.04 17.71
C PHE A 274 -31.02 -29.93 17.02
#